data_AF-A0A6A4QYB6-F1
#
_entry.id   AF-A0A6A4QYB6-F1
#
_cell.length_a   1.000
_cell.length_b   1.000
_cell.length_c   1.000
_cell.angle_alpha   90.00
_cell.angle_beta   90.00
_cell.angle_gamma   90.00
#
_symmetry.space_group_name_H-M   'P 1'
#
loop_
_entity.id
_entity.type
_entity.pdbx_description
1 polymer ?
#
loop_
_entity_poly.entity_id
_entity_poly.type
_entity_poly.pdbx_seq_one_letter_code
_entity_poly.pdbx_strand_id
1 'polypeptide(L)'
;MSLSRPFDFIKDLNDSKHLWKIAVRITQIWYVQIPSKPGHLEMILMDSKTDLQYKACDHVYRMQFTPGTTLKQREFHDIPELEYDFKKFSDILSENFRADMLIG
;
A
#
# COMPACT_ATOMS: atom_id res chain seq x y z
N MET A 1 10.84 -5.86 -31.12
CA MET A 1 9.88 -5.27 -30.16
C MET A 1 10.45 -5.48 -28.77
N SER A 2 10.80 -4.41 -28.04
CA SER A 2 11.29 -4.53 -26.66
C SER A 2 10.10 -4.87 -25.76
N LEU A 3 9.97 -6.10 -25.30
CA LEU A 3 9.02 -6.43 -24.24
C LEU A 3 9.37 -5.59 -23.01
N SER A 4 8.51 -4.64 -22.66
CA SER A 4 8.71 -3.84 -21.45
C SER A 4 8.69 -4.79 -20.26
N ARG A 5 9.67 -4.67 -19.35
CA ARG A 5 9.71 -5.47 -18.11
C ARG A 5 8.35 -5.40 -17.40
N PRO A 6 7.78 -6.55 -16.97
CA PRO A 6 6.52 -6.60 -16.25
C PRO A 6 6.61 -5.83 -14.92
N PHE A 7 5.45 -5.51 -14.36
CA PHE A 7 5.39 -4.95 -13.01
C PHE A 7 5.62 -6.05 -11.97
N ASP A 8 6.41 -5.72 -10.96
CA ASP A 8 6.61 -6.51 -9.76
C ASP A 8 5.45 -6.23 -8.77
N PHE A 9 5.15 -7.18 -7.88
CA PHE A 9 4.16 -7.02 -6.82
C PHE A 9 4.82 -6.62 -5.49
N ILE A 10 4.04 -5.96 -4.62
CA ILE A 10 4.49 -5.52 -3.30
C ILE A 10 5.02 -6.70 -2.48
N LYS A 11 4.30 -7.83 -2.50
CA LYS A 11 4.68 -9.07 -1.79
C LYS A 11 6.02 -9.68 -2.23
N ASP A 12 6.50 -9.32 -3.42
CA ASP A 12 7.72 -9.88 -3.98
C ASP A 12 8.93 -9.00 -3.65
N LEU A 13 8.73 -7.79 -3.11
CA LEU A 13 9.78 -6.83 -2.82
C LEU A 13 10.79 -7.40 -1.82
N ASN A 14 12.07 -7.38 -2.17
CA ASN A 14 13.15 -7.82 -1.29
C ASN A 14 14.48 -7.16 -1.72
N ASP A 15 15.57 -7.55 -1.07
CA ASP A 15 16.92 -7.05 -1.28
C ASP A 15 17.71 -7.80 -2.38
N SER A 16 17.12 -8.82 -3.03
CA SER A 16 17.82 -9.65 -4.02
C SER A 16 18.10 -8.96 -5.36
N LYS A 17 17.46 -7.80 -5.64
CA LYS A 17 17.70 -7.03 -6.86
C LYS A 17 17.74 -5.53 -6.61
N HIS A 18 18.51 -4.85 -7.46
CA HIS A 18 18.72 -3.40 -7.37
C HIS A 18 17.58 -2.55 -7.95
N LEU A 19 16.70 -3.13 -8.77
CA LEU A 19 15.64 -2.38 -9.45
C LEU A 19 14.30 -3.12 -9.40
N TRP A 20 13.31 -2.45 -8.81
CA TRP A 20 11.91 -2.86 -8.78
C TRP A 20 11.06 -1.90 -9.62
N LYS A 21 10.07 -2.44 -10.33
CA LYS A 21 9.09 -1.63 -11.07
C LYS A 21 7.70 -2.09 -10.65
N ILE A 22 7.03 -1.32 -9.79
CA ILE A 22 5.71 -1.67 -9.25
C ILE A 22 4.61 -0.78 -9.84
N ALA A 23 3.40 -1.32 -9.96
CA ALA A 23 2.19 -0.56 -10.26
C ALA A 23 1.32 -0.57 -9.00
N VAL A 24 1.08 0.61 -8.44
CA VAL A 24 0.41 0.76 -7.14
C VAL A 24 -0.54 1.94 -7.16
N ARG A 25 -1.55 1.87 -6.29
CA ARG A 25 -2.42 2.96 -5.89
C ARG A 25 -1.98 3.47 -4.53
N ILE A 26 -1.93 4.79 -4.37
CA ILE A 26 -1.74 5.43 -3.07
C ILE A 26 -3.12 5.54 -2.44
N THR A 27 -3.37 4.80 -1.36
CA THR A 27 -4.68 4.79 -0.68
C THR A 27 -4.75 5.81 0.45
N GLN A 28 -3.62 6.07 1.09
CA GLN A 28 -3.47 7.10 2.13
C GLN A 28 -2.09 7.75 2.01
N ILE A 29 -2.03 9.02 2.39
CA ILE A 29 -0.78 9.79 2.50
C ILE A 29 -0.92 10.79 3.64
N TRP A 30 0.07 10.85 4.52
CA TRP A 30 0.07 11.79 5.65
C TRP A 30 1.46 12.32 5.95
N TYR A 31 1.52 13.48 6.58
CA TYR A 31 2.76 14.09 7.03
C TYR A 31 3.07 13.67 8.47
N VAL A 32 4.29 13.20 8.69
CA VAL A 32 4.80 12.81 9.99
C VAL A 32 5.89 13.80 10.40
N GLN A 33 5.68 14.44 11.56
CA GLN A 33 6.65 15.30 12.21
C GLN A 33 7.08 14.67 13.53
N ILE A 34 8.37 14.38 13.64
CA ILE A 34 8.97 13.85 14.86
C ILE A 34 9.84 14.96 15.45
N PRO A 35 9.70 15.32 16.74
CA PRO A 35 10.60 16.27 17.36
C PRO A 35 12.06 15.87 17.10
N SER A 36 12.91 16.82 16.73
CA SER A 36 14.32 16.63 16.34
C SER A 36 14.62 15.86 15.04
N LYS A 37 13.61 15.51 14.21
CA LYS A 37 13.83 14.99 12.85
C LYS A 37 13.13 15.87 11.81
N PRO A 38 13.65 15.95 10.57
CA PRO A 38 12.90 16.52 9.45
C PRO A 38 11.59 15.74 9.27
N GLY A 39 10.50 16.46 9.06
CA GLY A 39 9.24 15.81 8.72
C GLY A 39 9.30 15.17 7.36
N HIS A 40 8.49 14.12 7.18
CA HIS A 40 8.44 13.33 5.96
C HIS A 40 6.99 12.89 5.69
N LEU A 41 6.73 12.44 4.46
CA LEU A 41 5.46 11.84 4.10
C LEU A 41 5.53 10.33 4.28
N GLU A 42 4.51 9.76 4.89
CA GLU A 42 4.23 8.33 4.85
C GLU A 42 3.02 8.07 3.97
N MET A 43 2.98 6.89 3.36
CA MET A 43 1.93 6.52 2.43
C MET A 43 1.64 5.02 2.51
N ILE A 44 0.39 4.65 2.25
CA ILE A 44 -0.04 3.26 2.08
C ILE A 44 -0.21 3.00 0.59
N LEU A 45 0.40 1.92 0.13
CA LEU A 45 0.39 1.48 -1.27
C LEU A 45 -0.42 0.18 -1.38
N MET A 46 -1.18 0.06 -2.46
CA MET A 46 -1.96 -1.12 -2.82
C MET A 46 -1.67 -1.51 -4.27
N ASP A 47 -1.41 -2.79 -4.54
CA ASP A 47 -1.33 -3.34 -5.89
C ASP A 47 -2.50 -4.31 -6.19
N SER A 48 -2.53 -4.90 -7.38
CA SER A 48 -3.59 -5.83 -7.78
C SER A 48 -3.56 -7.20 -7.08
N LYS A 49 -2.55 -7.47 -6.24
CA LYS A 49 -2.40 -8.70 -5.47
C LYS A 49 -2.45 -8.47 -3.97
N THR A 50 -2.60 -7.21 -3.55
CA THR A 50 -2.78 -6.83 -2.17
C THR A 50 -4.16 -7.30 -1.76
N ASP A 51 -4.22 -8.19 -0.77
CA ASP A 51 -5.48 -8.48 -0.10
C ASP A 51 -6.03 -7.14 0.38
N LEU A 52 -7.30 -6.83 0.07
CA LEU A 52 -8.00 -5.58 0.45
C LEU A 52 -8.07 -5.34 1.99
N GLN A 53 -7.34 -6.12 2.78
CA GLN A 53 -7.11 -5.89 4.18
C GLN A 53 -6.24 -4.65 4.34
N TYR A 54 -6.85 -3.57 4.83
CA TYR A 54 -6.25 -2.26 5.15
C TYR A 54 -5.22 -2.30 6.29
N LYS A 55 -4.58 -3.43 6.51
CA LYS A 55 -3.49 -3.53 7.47
C LYS A 55 -2.25 -2.89 6.83
N ALA A 56 -1.40 -2.32 7.67
CA ALA A 56 0.01 -2.25 7.31
C ALA A 56 0.42 -3.67 6.90
N CYS A 57 0.82 -3.86 5.66
CA CYS A 57 1.30 -5.17 5.21
C CYS A 57 2.42 -5.58 6.17
N ASP A 58 2.39 -6.80 6.72
CA ASP A 58 3.47 -7.38 7.54
C ASP A 58 4.75 -7.64 6.73
N HIS A 59 4.88 -6.96 5.59
CA HIS A 59 6.06 -6.97 4.76
C HIS A 59 7.24 -6.48 5.58
N VAL A 60 8.26 -7.33 5.68
CA VAL A 60 9.50 -7.05 6.42
C VAL A 60 10.32 -5.87 5.86
N TYR A 61 9.91 -5.29 4.73
CA TYR A 61 10.61 -4.21 4.06
C TYR A 61 9.72 -2.97 3.97
N ARG A 62 10.36 -1.80 4.14
CA ARG A 62 9.75 -0.49 3.94
C ARG A 62 10.39 0.19 2.73
N MET A 63 9.57 0.70 1.82
CA MET A 63 10.07 1.43 0.64
C MET A 63 10.44 2.87 1.00
N GLN A 64 11.57 3.34 0.49
CA GLN A 64 12.03 4.73 0.63
C GLN A 64 12.26 5.34 -0.75
N PHE A 65 11.79 6.57 -0.93
CA PHE A 65 12.05 7.35 -2.14
C PHE A 65 13.46 7.93 -2.09
N THR A 66 14.19 7.79 -3.19
CA THR A 66 15.55 8.32 -3.37
C THR A 66 15.59 9.20 -4.61
N PRO A 67 16.66 9.97 -4.87
CA PRO A 67 16.80 10.73 -6.11
C PRO A 67 16.70 9.88 -7.39
N GLY A 68 16.97 8.57 -7.31
CA GLY A 68 16.82 7.64 -8.44
C GLY A 68 15.39 7.11 -8.65
N THR A 69 14.46 7.40 -7.75
CA THR A 69 13.08 6.90 -7.85
C THR A 69 12.28 7.69 -8.88
N THR A 70 11.64 6.99 -9.83
CA THR A 70 10.78 7.61 -10.85
C THR A 70 9.32 7.27 -10.60
N LEU A 71 8.45 8.28 -10.63
CA LEU A 71 6.99 8.15 -10.52
C LEU A 71 6.33 8.54 -11.85
N LYS A 72 5.34 7.75 -12.27
CA LYS A 72 4.50 8.06 -13.43
C LYS A 72 3.06 7.71 -13.11
N GLN A 73 2.17 8.69 -13.11
CA GLN A 73 0.74 8.45 -13.01
C GLN A 73 0.25 7.74 -14.27
N ARG A 74 -0.52 6.66 -14.09
CA ARG A 74 -1.18 5.90 -15.14
C ARG A 74 -2.44 5.24 -14.61
N GLU A 75 -3.39 5.01 -15.51
CA GLU A 75 -4.59 4.24 -15.22
C GLU A 75 -4.28 2.74 -15.25
N PHE A 76 -4.73 2.04 -14.22
CA PHE A 76 -4.61 0.59 -14.08
C PHE A 76 -5.95 0.01 -13.62
N HIS A 77 -6.71 -0.55 -14.55
CA HIS A 77 -8.04 -1.15 -14.29
C HIS A 77 -7.97 -2.36 -13.36
N ASP A 78 -6.84 -3.07 -13.35
CA ASP A 78 -6.66 -4.27 -12.52
C ASP A 78 -6.33 -3.95 -11.06
N ILE A 79 -6.04 -2.69 -10.73
CA ILE A 79 -5.80 -2.27 -9.34
C ILE A 79 -7.15 -1.82 -8.75
N PRO A 80 -7.68 -2.51 -7.73
CA PRO A 80 -9.04 -2.30 -7.24
C PRO A 80 -9.24 -0.93 -6.60
N GLU A 81 -10.47 -0.43 -6.70
CA GLU A 81 -10.96 0.71 -5.92
C GLU A 81 -11.03 0.39 -4.43
N LEU A 82 -10.83 1.45 -3.64
CA LEU A 82 -10.81 1.37 -2.19
C LEU A 82 -12.26 1.12 -1.74
N GLU A 83 -12.62 -0.15 -1.58
CA GLU A 83 -13.96 -0.55 -1.14
C GLU A 83 -13.92 -0.88 0.34
N TYR A 84 -14.81 -0.25 1.11
CA TYR A 84 -14.94 -0.47 2.55
C TYR A 84 -16.14 -1.39 2.81
N ASP A 85 -15.91 -2.54 3.43
CA ASP A 85 -17.00 -3.37 3.98
C ASP A 85 -17.42 -2.83 5.35
N PHE A 86 -18.34 -1.88 5.35
CA PHE A 86 -18.86 -1.31 6.60
C PHE A 86 -19.73 -2.33 7.34
N LYS A 87 -19.34 -2.65 8.58
CA LYS A 87 -20.18 -3.46 9.47
C LYS A 87 -21.40 -2.69 9.94
N LYS A 88 -22.53 -3.41 10.03
CA LYS A 88 -23.76 -2.86 10.59
C LYS A 88 -23.54 -2.58 12.08
N PHE A 89 -24.18 -1.55 12.60
CA PHE A 89 -24.14 -1.24 14.04
C PHE A 89 -24.55 -2.43 14.91
N SER A 90 -25.52 -3.25 14.46
CA SER A 90 -25.93 -4.47 15.18
C SER A 90 -24.79 -5.48 15.33
N ASP A 91 -23.97 -5.64 14.30
CA ASP A 91 -22.82 -6.55 14.30
C ASP A 91 -21.72 -6.00 15.22
N ILE A 92 -21.54 -4.68 15.25
CA ILE A 92 -20.60 -4.01 16.15
C ILE A 92 -21.03 -4.21 17.61
N LEU A 93 -22.30 -3.96 17.93
CA LEU A 93 -22.85 -4.11 19.28
C LEU A 93 -22.85 -5.55 19.77
N SER A 94 -22.89 -6.53 18.86
CA SER A 94 -22.82 -7.95 19.18
C SER A 94 -21.40 -8.53 19.11
N GLU A 95 -20.37 -7.68 18.95
CA GLU A 95 -18.97 -8.09 18.78
C GLU A 95 -18.76 -9.09 17.62
N ASN A 96 -19.67 -9.09 16.65
CA ASN A 96 -19.64 -9.96 15.48
C ASN A 96 -18.83 -9.32 14.34
N PHE A 97 -17.56 -9.04 14.61
CA PHE A 97 -16.64 -8.53 13.62
C PHE A 97 -15.23 -9.05 13.88
N ARG A 98 -14.40 -9.05 12.83
CA ARG A 98 -12.98 -9.33 12.97
C ARG A 98 -12.26 -8.08 13.42
N ALA A 99 -11.88 -8.04 14.70
CA ALA A 99 -11.15 -6.91 15.29
C ALA A 99 -9.87 -6.59 14.52
N ASP A 100 -9.22 -7.59 13.95
CA ASP A 100 -8.02 -7.41 13.15
C ASP A 100 -8.28 -6.73 11.79
N MET A 101 -9.53 -6.62 11.34
CA MET A 101 -9.89 -5.90 10.11
C MET A 101 -10.39 -4.49 10.37
N LEU A 102 -10.44 -4.04 11.63
CA LEU A 102 -10.85 -2.67 11.95
C LEU A 102 -9.74 -1.67 11.63
N ILE A 103 -10.16 -0.50 11.18
CA ILE A 103 -9.33 0.66 10.89
C ILE A 103 -9.91 1.86 11.65
N GLY A 104 -9.05 2.60 12.36
CA GLY A 104 -9.41 3.72 13.22
C GLY A 104 -8.95 5.06 12.67
#